data_AF-A0A2V8S4Z0-F1
#
_entry.id   AF-A0A2V8S4Z0-F1
#
_cell.length_a   1.000
_cell.length_b   1.000
_cell.length_c   1.000
_cell.angle_alpha   90.00
_cell.angle_beta   90.00
_cell.angle_gamma   90.00
#
_symmetry.space_group_name_H-M   'P 1'
#
loop_
_entity.id
_entity.type
_entity.pdbx_description
1 polymer ?
#
loop_
_entity_poly.entity_id
_entity_poly.type
_entity_poly.pdbx_seq_one_letter_code
_entity_poly.pdbx_strand_id
1 'polypeptide(L)'
;MNVKFSRWLALVFGALLPLLAIVRNWSLDKQDLWAFFADVASGAFLLFAARKVGENERVGKRYLAAAWGLVCGLFYSSLANQITAIMSVGSSEMVEPPMSPELLAAMTGIGLLIVLTGLVLSLGSDRSK
;
A
#
# COMPACT_ATOMS: atom_id res chain seq x y z
N MET A 1 11.07 16.87 10.63
CA MET A 1 10.93 17.09 9.18
C MET A 1 10.11 15.93 8.61
N ASN A 2 8.97 16.05 7.94
CA ASN A 2 8.03 17.16 7.75
C ASN A 2 6.69 16.48 7.43
N VAL A 3 5.60 16.82 8.11
CA VAL A 3 4.26 16.26 7.83
C VAL A 3 3.85 16.45 6.37
N LYS A 4 4.43 17.49 5.76
CA LYS A 4 4.39 17.78 4.32
C LYS A 4 4.91 16.64 3.45
N PHE A 5 5.97 15.94 3.86
CA PHE A 5 6.52 14.79 3.13
C PHE A 5 5.59 13.58 3.23
N SER A 6 5.09 13.25 4.42
CA SER A 6 4.11 12.17 4.58
C SER A 6 2.79 12.45 3.85
N ARG A 7 2.36 13.72 3.83
CA ARG A 7 1.21 14.17 3.03
C ARG A 7 1.47 14.02 1.52
N TRP A 8 2.65 14.38 1.04
CA TRP A 8 3.02 14.20 -0.37
C TRP A 8 3.06 12.71 -0.74
N LEU A 9 3.66 11.88 0.12
CA LEU A 9 3.68 10.43 -0.05
C LEU A 9 2.26 9.85 -0.08
N ALA A 10 1.37 10.32 0.79
CA ALA A 10 -0.04 9.89 0.80
C ALA A 10 -0.81 10.32 -0.46
N LEU A 11 -0.50 11.48 -1.05
CA LEU A 11 -1.07 11.88 -2.34
C LEU A 11 -0.58 10.99 -3.48
N VAL A 12 0.74 10.70 -3.51
CA VAL A 12 1.34 9.83 -4.53
C VAL A 12 0.77 8.42 -4.43
N PHE A 13 0.85 7.79 -3.26
CA PHE A 13 0.32 6.43 -3.06
C PHE A 13 -1.20 6.37 -3.18
N GLY A 14 -1.90 7.41 -2.73
CA GLY A 14 -3.36 7.53 -2.87
C GLY A 14 -3.83 7.48 -4.33
N ALA A 15 -3.02 7.99 -5.26
CA ALA A 15 -3.27 7.89 -6.70
C ALA A 15 -2.68 6.61 -7.32
N LEU A 16 -1.52 6.15 -6.85
CA LEU A 16 -0.82 5.01 -7.42
C LEU A 16 -1.53 3.67 -7.15
N LEU A 17 -2.09 3.49 -5.95
CA LEU A 17 -2.82 2.28 -5.54
C LEU A 17 -4.00 1.94 -6.46
N PRO A 18 -4.95 2.86 -6.73
CA PRO A 18 -6.04 2.58 -7.66
C PRO A 18 -5.56 2.38 -9.10
N LEU A 19 -4.49 3.07 -9.54
CA LEU A 19 -3.90 2.84 -10.86
C LEU A 19 -3.31 1.42 -10.98
N LEU A 20 -2.56 0.97 -9.97
CA LEU A 20 -2.04 -0.40 -9.90
C LEU A 20 -3.17 -1.43 -9.85
N ALA A 21 -4.26 -1.14 -9.14
CA ALA A 21 -5.44 -2.00 -9.12
C ALA A 21 -6.08 -2.14 -10.51
N ILE A 22 -6.18 -1.04 -11.27
CA ILE A 22 -6.68 -1.05 -12.65
C ILE A 22 -5.77 -1.88 -13.55
N VAL A 23 -4.45 -1.65 -13.50
CA VAL A 23 -3.49 -2.42 -14.30
C VAL A 23 -3.53 -3.92 -13.94
N ARG A 24 -3.57 -4.25 -12.65
CA ARG A 24 -3.66 -5.65 -12.19
C ARG A 24 -4.94 -6.32 -12.67
N ASN A 25 -6.08 -5.65 -12.53
CA ASN A 25 -7.38 -6.21 -12.90
C ASN A 25 -7.59 -6.29 -14.42
N TRP A 26 -6.80 -5.53 -15.21
CA TRP A 26 -6.76 -5.65 -16.67
C TRP A 26 -5.83 -6.76 -17.12
N SER A 27 -4.69 -6.96 -16.46
CA SER A 27 -3.71 -8.00 -16.82
C SER A 27 -4.09 -9.41 -16.37
N LEU A 28 -4.87 -9.55 -15.29
CA LEU A 28 -5.38 -10.84 -14.82
C LEU A 28 -6.83 -10.98 -15.28
N ASP A 29 -7.09 -11.91 -16.20
CA ASP A 29 -8.44 -12.28 -16.71
C ASP A 29 -9.37 -12.87 -15.62
N LYS A 30 -8.97 -12.77 -14.35
CA LYS A 30 -9.74 -13.06 -13.14
C LYS A 30 -9.94 -11.75 -12.37
N GLN A 31 -11.18 -11.30 -12.32
CA GLN A 31 -11.57 -10.12 -11.56
C GLN A 31 -11.55 -10.43 -10.06
N ASP A 32 -10.43 -10.16 -9.39
CA ASP A 32 -10.39 -10.12 -7.92
C ASP A 32 -10.97 -8.79 -7.43
N LEU A 33 -12.29 -8.74 -7.41
CA LEU A 33 -13.06 -7.57 -7.00
C LEU A 33 -12.71 -7.14 -5.57
N TRP A 34 -12.43 -8.09 -4.67
CA TRP A 34 -12.11 -7.76 -3.28
C TRP A 34 -10.78 -7.01 -3.18
N ALA A 35 -9.75 -7.52 -3.85
CA ALA A 35 -8.45 -6.88 -3.87
C ALA A 35 -8.50 -5.52 -4.58
N PHE A 36 -9.29 -5.38 -5.66
CA PHE A 36 -9.54 -4.09 -6.32
C PHE A 36 -10.20 -3.08 -5.37
N PHE A 37 -11.26 -3.48 -4.66
CA PHE A 37 -11.92 -2.61 -3.69
C PHE A 37 -10.99 -2.19 -2.56
N ALA A 38 -10.16 -3.10 -2.05
CA ALA A 38 -9.19 -2.78 -0.99
C ALA A 38 -8.15 -1.75 -1.45
N ASP A 39 -7.63 -1.87 -2.66
CA ASP A 39 -6.65 -0.94 -3.24
C ASP A 39 -7.26 0.45 -3.50
N VAL A 40 -8.49 0.50 -4.03
CA VAL A 40 -9.21 1.76 -4.25
C VAL A 40 -9.59 2.43 -2.93
N ALA A 41 -10.12 1.65 -1.96
CA ALA A 41 -10.50 2.18 -0.66
C ALA A 41 -9.29 2.71 0.11
N SER A 42 -8.18 1.97 0.12
CA SER A 42 -6.94 2.40 0.76
C SER A 42 -6.36 3.66 0.12
N GLY A 43 -6.39 3.77 -1.22
CA GLY A 43 -6.05 4.99 -1.94
C GLY A 43 -6.93 6.18 -1.54
N ALA A 44 -8.25 5.97 -1.46
CA ALA A 44 -9.20 7.00 -1.01
C ALA A 44 -8.96 7.44 0.44
N PHE A 45 -8.64 6.50 1.34
CA PHE A 45 -8.30 6.80 2.74
C PHE A 45 -7.01 7.63 2.85
N LEU A 46 -5.99 7.34 2.04
CA LEU A 46 -4.76 8.13 1.99
C LEU A 46 -5.03 9.57 1.48
N LEU A 47 -5.82 9.73 0.42
CA LEU A 47 -6.20 11.04 -0.11
C LEU A 47 -7.05 11.84 0.90
N PHE A 48 -8.00 11.18 1.57
CA PHE A 48 -8.81 11.80 2.62
C PHE A 48 -7.96 12.27 3.80
N ALA A 49 -7.04 11.42 4.27
CA ALA A 49 -6.12 11.77 5.34
C ALA A 49 -5.18 12.93 4.93
N ALA A 50 -4.67 12.92 3.70
CA ALA A 50 -3.84 13.99 3.15
C ALA A 50 -4.59 15.33 3.09
N ARG A 51 -5.89 15.31 2.76
CA ARG A 51 -6.75 16.50 2.79
C ARG A 51 -6.96 16.99 4.22
N LYS A 52 -7.26 16.09 5.17
CA LYS A 52 -7.45 16.44 6.60
C LYS A 52 -6.21 17.04 7.25
N VAL A 53 -5.01 16.58 6.86
CA VAL A 53 -3.73 17.20 7.27
C VAL A 53 -3.61 18.64 6.78
N GLY A 54 -4.14 18.95 5.58
CA GLY A 54 -4.16 20.32 5.04
C GLY A 54 -5.10 21.26 5.79
N GLU A 55 -6.20 20.74 6.35
CA GLU A 55 -7.16 21.53 7.15
C GLU A 55 -6.69 21.73 8.59
N ASN A 56 -6.24 20.66 9.26
CA ASN A 56 -5.77 20.70 10.63
C ASN A 56 -4.67 19.66 10.83
N GLU A 57 -3.43 20.13 10.97
CA GLU A 57 -2.26 19.26 11.04
C GLU A 57 -2.33 18.28 12.23
N ARG A 58 -2.87 18.70 13.38
CA ARG A 58 -2.91 17.87 14.60
C ARG A 58 -3.91 16.73 14.49
N VAL A 59 -5.09 17.02 13.94
CA VAL A 59 -6.15 16.02 13.73
C VAL A 59 -5.81 15.14 12.53
N GLY A 60 -5.33 15.74 11.43
CA GLY A 60 -4.97 15.03 10.21
C GLY A 60 -3.85 14.00 10.39
N LYS A 61 -2.88 14.25 11.28
CA LYS A 61 -1.83 13.27 11.62
C LYS A 61 -2.40 11.92 12.07
N ARG A 62 -3.46 11.93 12.88
CA ARG A 62 -4.09 10.70 13.38
C ARG A 62 -4.74 9.90 12.25
N TYR A 63 -5.45 10.59 11.36
CA TYR A 63 -6.03 9.99 10.16
C TYR A 63 -4.96 9.47 9.21
N LEU A 64 -3.85 10.19 9.07
CA LEU A 64 -2.72 9.80 8.23
C LEU A 64 -2.05 8.53 8.77
N ALA A 65 -1.81 8.44 10.09
CA ALA A 65 -1.26 7.25 10.72
C ALA A 65 -2.20 6.04 10.59
N ALA A 66 -3.52 6.24 10.74
CA ALA A 66 -4.51 5.19 10.54
C ALA A 66 -4.54 4.69 9.08
N ALA A 67 -4.51 5.60 8.11
CA ALA A 67 -4.46 5.26 6.68
C ALA A 67 -3.18 4.49 6.33
N TRP A 68 -2.01 4.95 6.82
CA TRP A 68 -0.75 4.23 6.64
C TRP A 68 -0.75 2.85 7.31
N GLY A 69 -1.35 2.72 8.49
CA GLY A 69 -1.50 1.44 9.19
C GLY A 69 -2.36 0.44 8.41
N LEU A 70 -3.46 0.90 7.83
CA LEU A 70 -4.32 0.07 6.97
C LEU A 70 -3.55 -0.42 5.73
N VAL A 71 -2.85 0.50 5.04
CA VAL A 71 -2.06 0.15 3.85
C VAL A 71 -0.93 -0.83 4.21
N CYS A 72 -0.26 -0.65 5.36
CA CYS A 72 0.74 -1.60 5.86
C CYS A 72 0.14 -3.00 6.02
N GLY A 73 -1.04 -3.11 6.62
CA GLY A 73 -1.73 -4.38 6.81
C GLY A 73 -2.05 -5.08 5.49
N LEU A 74 -2.54 -4.32 4.50
CA LEU A 74 -2.83 -4.85 3.16
C LEU A 74 -1.57 -5.35 2.45
N PHE A 75 -0.51 -4.55 2.41
CA PHE A 75 0.77 -4.96 1.80
C PHE A 75 1.38 -6.18 2.51
N TYR A 76 1.30 -6.24 3.84
CA TYR A 76 1.78 -7.39 4.61
C TYR A 76 1.01 -8.66 4.27
N SER A 77 -0.32 -8.60 4.24
CA SER A 77 -1.16 -9.74 3.87
C SER A 77 -0.89 -10.24 2.46
N SER A 78 -0.69 -9.32 1.51
CA SER A 78 -0.35 -9.63 0.12
C SER A 78 1.03 -10.30 0.01
N LEU A 79 2.04 -9.76 0.71
CA LEU A 79 3.38 -10.33 0.73
C LEU A 79 3.39 -11.72 1.39
N ALA A 80 2.69 -11.89 2.51
CA ALA A 80 2.57 -13.17 3.20
C ALA A 80 1.95 -14.24 2.28
N ASN A 81 0.84 -13.91 1.61
CA ASN A 81 0.21 -14.82 0.64
C ASN A 81 1.14 -15.17 -0.52
N GLN A 82 1.89 -14.21 -1.05
CA GLN A 82 2.87 -14.45 -2.13
C GLN A 82 4.02 -15.35 -1.66
N ILE A 83 4.56 -15.13 -0.46
CA ILE A 83 5.60 -15.99 0.13
C ILE A 83 5.06 -17.41 0.34
N THR A 84 3.86 -17.56 0.90
CA THR A 84 3.23 -18.89 1.08
C THR A 84 2.97 -19.57 -0.26
N ALA A 85 2.56 -18.82 -1.29
CA ALA A 85 2.42 -19.35 -2.64
C ALA A 85 3.76 -19.84 -3.20
N ILE A 86 4.84 -19.06 -3.07
CA ILE A 86 6.19 -19.47 -3.52
C ILE A 86 6.68 -20.71 -2.75
N MET A 87 6.49 -20.76 -1.43
CA MET A 87 6.91 -21.90 -0.60
C MET A 87 6.07 -23.17 -0.86
N SER A 88 4.80 -23.02 -1.26
CA SER A 88 3.92 -24.16 -1.57
C SER A 88 4.07 -24.65 -3.01
N VAL A 89 4.49 -23.80 -3.95
CA VAL A 89 4.71 -24.10 -5.37
C VAL A 89 6.14 -24.64 -5.64
N GLY A 90 6.71 -25.38 -4.67
CA GLY A 90 7.87 -26.25 -4.92
C GLY A 90 7.57 -27.40 -5.90
N SER A 91 6.34 -27.54 -6.40
CA SER A 91 5.95 -28.58 -7.34
C SER A 91 4.81 -28.15 -8.27
N SER A 92 5.16 -28.00 -9.54
CA SER A 92 4.29 -28.14 -10.73
C SER A 92 3.31 -27.01 -11.06
N GLU A 93 3.33 -26.68 -12.36
CA GLU A 93 2.43 -25.81 -13.12
C GLU A 93 2.72 -24.31 -13.05
N MET A 94 3.83 -23.93 -13.70
CA MET A 94 4.01 -22.59 -14.24
C MET A 94 2.98 -22.35 -15.35
N VAL A 95 1.84 -21.73 -15.01
CA VAL A 95 1.14 -20.86 -15.96
C VAL A 95 1.94 -19.56 -15.94
N GLU A 96 2.75 -19.31 -16.97
CA GLU A 96 3.50 -18.05 -17.12
C GLU A 96 2.53 -16.85 -17.17
N PRO A 97 2.51 -15.96 -16.16
CA PRO A 97 2.04 -14.60 -16.33
C PRO A 97 3.25 -13.72 -16.67
N PRO A 98 3.07 -12.48 -17.16
CA PRO A 98 4.15 -11.63 -17.68
C PRO A 98 5.24 -11.20 -16.66
N MET A 99 5.19 -11.64 -15.39
CA MET A 99 6.18 -11.35 -14.35
C MET A 99 6.43 -12.57 -13.47
N SER A 100 7.69 -12.80 -13.08
CA SER A 100 8.04 -13.90 -12.16
C SER A 100 7.44 -13.65 -10.76
N PRO A 101 6.96 -14.69 -10.06
CA PRO A 101 6.39 -14.57 -8.71
C PRO A 101 7.36 -13.91 -7.71
N GLU A 102 8.64 -14.18 -7.87
CA GLU A 102 9.73 -13.60 -7.08
C GLU A 102 9.85 -12.08 -7.27
N LEU A 103 9.71 -11.60 -8.52
CA LEU A 103 9.77 -10.18 -8.83
C LEU A 103 8.56 -9.44 -8.24
N LEU A 104 7.37 -10.03 -8.33
CA LEU A 104 6.15 -9.46 -7.74
C LEU A 104 6.25 -9.35 -6.21
N ALA A 105 6.79 -10.39 -5.56
CA ALA A 105 7.04 -10.39 -4.12
C ALA A 105 8.08 -9.33 -3.73
N ALA A 106 9.16 -9.18 -4.50
CA ALA A 106 10.18 -8.16 -4.27
C ALA A 106 9.59 -6.73 -4.38
N MET A 107 8.81 -6.46 -5.42
CA MET A 107 8.13 -5.16 -5.60
C MET A 107 7.15 -4.87 -4.45
N THR A 108 6.40 -5.89 -4.02
CA THR A 108 5.47 -5.77 -2.87
C THR A 108 6.26 -5.48 -1.58
N GLY A 109 7.40 -6.14 -1.37
CA GLY A 109 8.28 -5.89 -0.23
C GLY A 109 8.86 -4.46 -0.21
N ILE A 110 9.31 -3.95 -1.37
CA ILE A 110 9.77 -2.57 -1.50
C ILE A 110 8.62 -1.59 -1.20
N GLY A 111 7.42 -1.86 -1.73
CA GLY A 111 6.22 -1.09 -1.42
C GLY A 111 5.93 -1.04 0.08
N LEU A 112 5.98 -2.19 0.76
CA LEU A 112 5.80 -2.28 2.21
C LEU A 112 6.84 -1.43 2.98
N LEU A 113 8.10 -1.43 2.58
CA LEU A 113 9.13 -0.58 3.21
C LEU A 113 8.82 0.92 3.07
N ILE A 114 8.32 1.34 1.92
CA ILE A 114 7.94 2.75 1.69
C ILE A 114 6.73 3.12 2.56
N VAL A 115 5.74 2.24 2.65
CA VAL A 115 4.54 2.43 3.48
C VAL A 115 4.92 2.47 4.97
N LEU A 116 5.81 1.59 5.43
CA LEU A 116 6.36 1.59 6.79
C LEU A 116 7.09 2.90 7.09
N THR A 117 7.85 3.42 6.13
CA THR A 117 8.52 4.72 6.27
C THR A 117 7.48 5.83 6.43
N GLY A 118 6.41 5.84 5.62
CA GLY A 118 5.29 6.77 5.76
C GLY A 118 4.61 6.70 7.14
N LEU A 119 4.42 5.48 7.66
CA LEU A 119 3.85 5.25 8.99
C LEU A 119 4.77 5.76 10.10
N VAL A 120 6.05 5.38 10.08
CA VAL A 120 7.05 5.80 11.08
C VAL A 120 7.21 7.31 11.08
N LEU A 121 7.23 7.96 9.92
CA LEU A 121 7.29 9.42 9.83
C LEU A 121 6.03 10.10 10.39
N SER A 122 4.87 9.46 10.24
CA SER A 122 3.61 9.96 10.77
C SER A 122 3.55 9.85 12.30
N LEU A 123 4.12 8.79 12.88
CA LEU A 123 4.19 8.55 14.32
C LEU A 123 5.34 9.33 15.00
N GLY A 124 6.52 9.38 14.36
CA GLY A 124 7.71 10.02 14.89
C GLY A 124 7.60 11.54 14.98
N SER A 125 6.69 12.16 14.21
CA SER A 125 6.41 13.59 14.33
C SER A 125 5.84 14.00 15.69
N ASP A 126 5.34 13.08 16.51
CA ASP A 126 4.71 13.37 17.80
C ASP A 126 5.69 13.34 18.99
N ARG A 127 6.87 12.72 18.83
CA ARG A 127 7.88 12.59 19.91
C ARG A 127 8.86 13.77 20.01
N SER A 128 8.77 14.76 19.13
CA SER A 128 9.66 15.94 19.11
C SER A 128 9.03 17.16 19.79
N LYS A 129 8.37 16.96 20.93
CA LYS A 129 7.94 18.02 21.84
C LYS A 129 8.38 17.71 23.25
#